data_AF-A0A523TW30-F1
#
_entry.id   AF-A0A523TW30-F1
#
_cell.length_a   1.000
_cell.length_b   1.000
_cell.length_c   1.000
_cell.angle_alpha   90.00
_cell.angle_beta   90.00
_cell.angle_gamma   90.00
#
_symmetry.space_group_name_H-M   'P 1'
#
loop_
_entity.id
_entity.type
_entity.pdbx_description
1 polymer ?
#
loop_
_entity_poly.entity_id
_entity_poly.type
_entity_poly.pdbx_seq_one_letter_code
_entity_poly.pdbx_strand_id
1 'polypeptide(L)'
;MYRRLAMRFSLLIVVLYGLTVGNFSCAGPDKFKKMLEGVLEIAEAIDGSARRSENLSKEQKASYEQWSLGIGQKMVDSAASFATGMMQEEEGMRKAKEDRRRILTESRAQTEKIKEVMSHFAKTFLDDKQRLTKLGIAIVGTVAGVYFFKNVFPILRKMIEDRFLTPALIDETSVGYMYYWPFIKNKGSDVPTLKELYFDTKLQTRINHFIKSYKRDFAKGGYYLNYLFYGEPGTGKTASARAIARESGMDYAIMSGGNVQKLLKSGKAEQRLKEVFNWAQKSKKGLILFIDEADAFLKNPNVVGGMSEELYSVLNSYLNLTGTENKKLSVILSTNHPQLLPKAVIDRIGPGQFIYFGLPRPEQRVKIIEQLLPKYFGDNKHLFTKKFIDTIAQKTEGFSGRNISYLMLSLSQYDIFEDDQINYKEVNKIIDEAVEQSKQSAVFHDYA
;
A
#
# COMPACT_ATOMS: atom_id res chain seq x y z
N MET A 1 -1.14 85.37 13.07
CA MET A 1 -1.52 84.53 11.90
C MET A 1 -0.98 83.10 12.03
N TYR A 2 0.30 82.91 12.39
CA TYR A 2 0.96 81.59 12.57
C TYR A 2 0.31 80.64 13.60
N ARG A 3 -0.18 81.11 14.76
CA ARG A 3 -0.88 80.25 15.74
C ARG A 3 -2.21 79.67 15.25
N ARG A 4 -2.88 80.31 14.28
CA ARG A 4 -4.12 79.77 13.66
C ARG A 4 -3.82 78.80 12.52
N LEU A 5 -2.65 78.91 11.88
CA LEU A 5 -2.19 77.94 10.89
C LEU A 5 -1.73 76.63 11.56
N ALA A 6 -0.99 76.74 12.67
CA ALA A 6 -0.52 75.60 13.46
C ALA A 6 -1.67 74.76 14.05
N MET A 7 -2.74 75.41 14.54
CA MET A 7 -3.95 74.71 15.01
C MET A 7 -4.75 74.05 13.88
N ARG A 8 -4.71 74.61 12.66
CA ARG A 8 -5.36 74.01 11.49
C ARG A 8 -4.56 72.84 10.92
N PHE A 9 -3.23 72.89 11.00
CA PHE A 9 -2.35 71.78 10.64
C PHE A 9 -2.43 70.63 11.66
N SER A 10 -2.51 70.92 12.96
CA SER A 10 -2.67 69.87 13.97
C SER A 10 -4.04 69.18 13.88
N LEU A 11 -5.12 69.92 13.56
CA LEU A 11 -6.43 69.32 13.28
C LEU A 11 -6.44 68.51 11.98
N LEU A 12 -5.73 68.97 10.93
CA LEU A 12 -5.61 68.20 9.68
C LEU A 12 -4.83 66.89 9.92
N ILE A 13 -3.78 66.94 10.75
CA ILE A 13 -3.01 65.77 11.18
C ILE A 13 -3.90 64.80 11.97
N VAL A 14 -4.74 65.29 12.89
CA VAL A 14 -5.66 64.43 13.68
C VAL A 14 -6.80 63.87 12.82
N VAL A 15 -7.31 64.61 11.83
CA VAL A 15 -8.34 64.12 10.90
C VAL A 15 -7.75 63.10 9.91
N LEU A 16 -6.51 63.29 9.47
CA LEU A 16 -5.77 62.29 8.67
C LEU A 16 -5.39 61.07 9.52
N TYR A 17 -5.07 61.23 10.80
CA TYR A 17 -4.81 60.15 11.77
C TYR A 17 -6.08 59.36 12.10
N GLY A 18 -7.24 60.04 12.20
CA GLY A 18 -8.54 59.42 12.44
C GLY A 18 -9.09 58.67 11.23
N LEU A 19 -8.81 59.12 10.01
CA LEU A 19 -9.17 58.41 8.78
C LEU A 19 -8.25 57.22 8.46
N THR A 20 -7.05 57.15 9.05
CA THR A 20 -6.08 56.06 8.81
C THR A 20 -6.18 54.89 9.79
N VAL A 21 -6.82 55.04 10.97
CA VAL A 21 -6.93 53.96 11.97
C VAL A 21 -8.22 53.13 11.82
N GLY A 22 -9.14 53.52 10.93
CA GLY A 22 -10.46 52.90 10.81
C GLY A 22 -10.63 51.76 9.80
N ASN A 23 -9.72 51.53 8.83
CA ASN A 23 -9.95 50.56 7.75
C ASN A 23 -8.67 50.10 7.00
N PHE A 24 -7.63 49.62 7.70
CA PHE A 24 -6.48 48.98 7.05
C PHE A 24 -6.19 47.61 7.68
N SER A 25 -6.78 46.55 7.10
CA SER A 25 -6.38 45.15 7.35
C SER A 25 -5.69 44.51 6.15
N CYS A 26 -5.30 45.27 5.11
CA CYS A 26 -4.82 44.67 3.85
C CYS A 26 -3.52 45.26 3.28
N ALA A 27 -2.85 46.23 3.92
CA ALA A 27 -1.52 46.66 3.52
C ALA A 27 -0.53 46.42 4.66
N GLY A 28 0.46 45.56 4.43
CA GLY A 28 1.44 45.15 5.44
C GLY A 28 2.22 46.34 6.04
N PRO A 29 2.68 46.20 7.30
CA PRO A 29 3.24 47.28 8.12
C PRO A 29 4.42 48.02 7.46
N ASP A 30 5.15 47.37 6.56
CA ASP A 30 6.31 47.94 5.86
C ASP A 30 5.98 49.07 4.88
N LYS A 31 4.81 49.04 4.24
CA LYS A 31 4.41 50.12 3.30
C LYS A 31 3.95 51.38 4.05
N PHE A 32 3.25 51.21 5.18
CA PHE A 32 2.82 52.30 6.04
C PHE A 32 4.00 53.00 6.72
N LYS A 33 5.01 52.21 7.13
CA LYS A 33 6.26 52.72 7.68
C LYS A 33 7.02 53.59 6.68
N LYS A 34 7.17 53.15 5.42
CA LYS A 34 7.82 53.94 4.35
C LYS A 34 7.09 55.25 4.03
N MET A 35 5.76 55.27 4.12
CA MET A 35 4.97 56.49 3.92
C MET A 35 5.17 57.48 5.07
N LEU A 36 5.18 57.00 6.32
CA LEU A 36 5.45 57.83 7.48
C LEU A 36 6.87 58.39 7.48
N GLU A 37 7.87 57.60 7.08
CA GLU A 37 9.26 58.05 6.91
C GLU A 37 9.36 59.16 5.86
N GLY A 38 8.69 59.03 4.71
CA GLY A 38 8.68 60.07 3.68
C GLY A 38 7.96 61.37 4.10
N VAL A 39 6.88 61.27 4.86
CA VAL A 39 6.17 62.45 5.40
C VAL A 39 7.01 63.15 6.48
N LEU A 40 7.75 62.39 7.29
CA LEU A 40 8.65 62.93 8.30
C LEU A 40 9.84 63.67 7.67
N GLU A 41 10.46 63.09 6.62
CA GLU A 41 11.56 63.72 5.87
C GLU A 41 11.15 65.07 5.27
N ILE A 42 9.93 65.14 4.73
CA ILE A 42 9.40 66.37 4.14
C ILE A 42 9.08 67.40 5.23
N ALA A 43 8.52 66.98 6.36
CA ALA A 43 8.25 67.86 7.49
C ALA A 43 9.54 68.46 8.08
N GLU A 44 10.61 67.65 8.19
CA GLU A 44 11.93 68.11 8.64
C GLU A 44 12.60 69.07 7.64
N ALA A 45 12.43 68.83 6.34
CA ALA A 45 12.92 69.75 5.30
C ALA A 45 12.19 71.12 5.30
N ILE A 46 10.90 71.12 5.62
CA ILE A 46 10.10 72.35 5.77
C ILE A 46 10.50 73.10 7.05
N ASP A 47 10.70 72.40 8.17
CA ASP A 47 11.08 73.04 9.45
C ASP A 47 12.52 73.58 9.43
N GLY A 48 13.44 72.87 8.76
CA GLY A 48 14.83 73.31 8.58
C GLY A 48 15.00 74.52 7.64
N SER A 49 14.02 74.78 6.78
CA SER A 49 14.03 75.90 5.83
C SER A 49 13.27 77.13 6.34
N ALA A 50 12.26 76.96 7.19
CA ALA A 50 11.59 78.04 7.91
C ALA A 50 12.55 78.86 8.80
N ARG A 51 13.62 78.25 9.31
CA ARG A 51 14.66 78.95 10.10
C ARG A 51 15.63 79.79 9.28
N ARG A 52 15.73 79.57 7.96
CA ARG A 52 16.71 80.22 7.07
C ARG A 52 16.14 81.37 6.24
N SER A 53 14.84 81.66 6.34
CA SER A 53 14.16 82.63 5.47
C SER A 53 14.19 84.09 5.93
N GLU A 54 14.77 84.42 7.08
CA GLU A 54 14.69 85.79 7.61
C GLU A 54 15.69 86.78 6.99
N ASN A 55 16.71 86.35 6.22
CA ASN A 55 17.66 87.27 5.55
C ASN A 55 18.13 86.77 4.16
N LEU A 56 17.23 86.70 3.16
CA LEU A 56 17.57 86.28 1.79
C LEU A 56 17.36 87.39 0.75
N SER A 57 18.29 87.53 -0.20
CA SER A 57 18.26 88.52 -1.28
C SER A 57 17.23 88.15 -2.39
N LYS A 58 16.89 89.10 -3.28
CA LYS A 58 15.83 88.94 -4.30
C LYS A 58 16.06 87.77 -5.28
N GLU A 59 17.31 87.48 -5.66
CA GLU A 59 17.63 86.36 -6.58
C GLU A 59 17.48 84.99 -5.91
N GLN A 60 17.80 84.89 -4.61
CA GLN A 60 17.64 83.65 -3.84
C GLN A 60 16.17 83.32 -3.61
N LYS A 61 15.28 84.32 -3.56
CA LYS A 61 13.82 84.13 -3.45
C LYS A 61 13.21 83.50 -4.71
N ALA A 62 13.68 83.88 -5.91
CA ALA A 62 13.18 83.31 -7.17
C ALA A 62 13.56 81.81 -7.33
N SER A 63 14.79 81.44 -6.96
CA SER A 63 15.24 80.04 -6.94
C SER A 63 14.46 79.21 -5.90
N TYR A 64 14.12 79.82 -4.76
CA TYR A 64 13.31 79.19 -3.72
C TYR A 64 11.85 78.98 -4.14
N GLU A 65 11.25 79.94 -4.86
CA GLU A 65 9.92 79.78 -5.45
C GLU A 65 9.90 78.65 -6.49
N GLN A 66 10.89 78.57 -7.37
CA GLN A 66 11.00 77.51 -8.38
C GLN A 66 11.20 76.11 -7.74
N TRP A 67 12.01 76.02 -6.68
CA TRP A 67 12.19 74.80 -5.89
C TRP A 67 10.91 74.39 -5.15
N SER A 68 10.18 75.36 -4.57
CA SER A 68 8.91 75.11 -3.87
C SER A 68 7.79 74.65 -4.82
N LEU A 69 7.74 75.19 -6.04
CA LEU A 69 6.84 74.75 -7.10
C LEU A 69 7.16 73.31 -7.56
N GLY A 70 8.44 72.96 -7.67
CA GLY A 70 8.89 71.60 -7.98
C GLY A 70 8.55 70.56 -6.90
N ILE A 71 8.57 70.94 -5.62
CA ILE A 71 8.09 70.10 -4.52
C ILE A 71 6.57 69.97 -4.55
N GLY A 72 5.86 71.06 -4.82
CA GLY A 72 4.40 71.03 -5.01
C GLY A 72 3.97 70.09 -6.13
N GLN A 73 4.66 70.11 -7.27
CA GLN A 73 4.40 69.22 -8.40
C GLN A 73 4.61 67.74 -8.04
N LYS A 74 5.73 67.42 -7.38
CA LYS A 74 6.03 66.05 -6.93
C LYS A 74 5.03 65.54 -5.88
N MET A 75 4.51 66.42 -5.02
CA MET A 75 3.43 66.07 -4.09
C MET A 75 2.12 65.76 -4.82
N VAL A 76 1.79 66.52 -5.86
CA VAL A 76 0.58 66.30 -6.67
C VAL A 76 0.67 64.98 -7.45
N ASP A 77 1.81 64.67 -8.07
CA ASP A 77 2.00 63.43 -8.81
C ASP A 77 2.01 62.19 -7.90
N SER A 78 2.57 62.32 -6.70
CA SER A 78 2.54 61.26 -5.68
C SER A 78 1.13 61.06 -5.12
N ALA A 79 0.36 62.13 -4.91
CA ALA A 79 -1.04 62.06 -4.51
C ALA A 79 -1.94 61.48 -5.63
N ALA A 80 -1.68 61.81 -6.89
CA ALA A 80 -2.44 61.30 -8.03
C ALA A 80 -2.20 59.80 -8.26
N SER A 81 -0.94 59.33 -8.17
CA SER A 81 -0.62 57.90 -8.25
C SER A 81 -1.19 57.09 -7.08
N PHE A 82 -1.23 57.68 -5.88
CA PHE A 82 -1.89 57.10 -4.70
C PHE A 82 -3.41 57.04 -4.85
N ALA A 83 -4.06 58.10 -5.34
CA ALA A 83 -5.50 58.13 -5.60
C ALA A 83 -5.93 57.11 -6.68
N THR A 84 -5.11 56.96 -7.73
CA THR A 84 -5.35 55.96 -8.79
C THR A 84 -5.20 54.53 -8.26
N GLY A 85 -4.23 54.29 -7.38
CA GLY A 85 -4.07 53.02 -6.67
C GLY A 85 -5.24 52.71 -5.72
N MET A 86 -5.74 53.71 -5.00
CA MET A 86 -6.91 53.56 -4.12
C MET A 86 -8.21 53.28 -4.89
N MET A 87 -8.40 53.84 -6.09
CA MET A 87 -9.60 53.55 -6.90
C MET A 87 -9.61 52.11 -7.45
N GLN A 88 -8.45 51.57 -7.86
CA GLN A 88 -8.33 50.16 -8.25
C GLN A 88 -8.55 49.21 -7.06
N GLU A 89 -8.13 49.63 -5.85
CA GLU A 89 -8.35 48.89 -4.61
C GLU A 89 -9.82 48.97 -4.15
N GLU A 90 -10.52 50.10 -4.36
CA GLU A 90 -11.96 50.26 -4.10
C GLU A 90 -12.84 49.45 -5.05
N GLU A 91 -12.49 49.34 -6.34
CA GLU A 91 -13.21 48.46 -7.29
C GLU A 91 -13.03 46.98 -6.96
N GLY A 92 -11.81 46.58 -6.58
CA GLY A 92 -11.51 45.24 -6.07
C GLY A 92 -12.26 44.96 -4.76
N MET A 93 -12.32 45.93 -3.85
CA MET A 93 -13.09 45.86 -2.61
C MET A 93 -14.61 45.89 -2.86
N ARG A 94 -15.11 46.56 -3.90
CA ARG A 94 -16.54 46.52 -4.28
C ARG A 94 -16.94 45.14 -4.79
N LYS A 95 -16.15 44.53 -5.67
CA LYS A 95 -16.37 43.14 -6.11
C LYS A 95 -16.28 42.17 -4.95
N ALA A 96 -15.26 42.29 -4.10
CA ALA A 96 -15.12 41.45 -2.91
C ALA A 96 -16.26 41.67 -1.89
N LYS A 97 -16.81 42.88 -1.78
CA LYS A 97 -17.94 43.21 -0.88
C LYS A 97 -19.28 42.77 -1.47
N GLU A 98 -19.44 42.75 -2.79
CA GLU A 98 -20.59 42.18 -3.49
C GLU A 98 -20.59 40.65 -3.42
N ASP A 99 -19.44 39.98 -3.61
CA ASP A 99 -19.29 38.53 -3.44
C ASP A 99 -19.45 38.11 -1.98
N ARG A 100 -18.88 38.87 -1.03
CA ARG A 100 -19.09 38.65 0.40
C ARG A 100 -20.55 38.87 0.80
N ARG A 101 -21.27 39.80 0.16
CA ARG A 101 -22.72 39.97 0.36
C ARG A 101 -23.51 38.79 -0.21
N ARG A 102 -23.16 38.25 -1.37
CA ARG A 102 -23.78 37.02 -1.92
C ARG A 102 -23.58 35.81 -1.02
N ILE A 103 -22.34 35.57 -0.57
CA ILE A 103 -22.01 34.50 0.36
C ILE A 103 -22.69 34.71 1.72
N LEU A 104 -22.79 35.96 2.20
CA LEU A 104 -23.54 36.28 3.43
C LEU A 104 -25.05 36.12 3.25
N THR A 105 -25.63 36.41 2.09
CA THR A 105 -27.06 36.18 1.83
C THR A 105 -27.39 34.71 1.66
N GLU A 106 -26.49 33.92 1.05
CA GLU A 106 -26.61 32.46 0.94
C GLU A 106 -26.42 31.79 2.30
N SER A 107 -25.45 32.25 3.10
CA SER A 107 -25.26 31.80 4.48
C SER A 107 -26.41 32.24 5.40
N ARG A 108 -27.00 33.43 5.19
CA ARG A 108 -28.23 33.87 5.88
C ARG A 108 -29.44 33.04 5.47
N ALA A 109 -29.59 32.71 4.19
CA ALA A 109 -30.67 31.83 3.73
C ALA A 109 -30.50 30.39 4.26
N GLN A 110 -29.27 29.89 4.34
CA GLN A 110 -28.97 28.59 4.97
C GLN A 110 -29.20 28.64 6.49
N THR A 111 -28.81 29.71 7.17
CA THR A 111 -29.03 29.84 8.62
C THR A 111 -30.50 30.11 8.96
N GLU A 112 -31.28 30.79 8.13
CA GLU A 112 -32.74 30.91 8.29
C GLU A 112 -33.43 29.58 8.00
N LYS A 113 -33.04 28.82 6.96
CA LYS A 113 -33.53 27.44 6.77
C LYS A 113 -33.16 26.51 7.93
N ILE A 114 -31.94 26.62 8.45
CA ILE A 114 -31.51 25.84 9.62
C ILE A 114 -32.27 26.30 10.86
N LYS A 115 -32.52 27.60 11.07
CA LYS A 115 -33.35 28.10 12.19
C LYS A 115 -34.80 27.69 12.04
N GLU A 116 -35.34 27.65 10.83
CA GLU A 116 -36.72 27.22 10.56
C GLU A 116 -36.86 25.72 10.79
N VAL A 117 -35.91 24.91 10.32
CA VAL A 117 -35.82 23.47 10.62
C VAL A 117 -35.60 23.23 12.12
N MET A 118 -34.72 23.99 12.77
CA MET A 118 -34.45 23.90 14.22
C MET A 118 -35.61 24.43 15.06
N SER A 119 -36.38 25.42 14.57
CA SER A 119 -37.58 25.94 15.22
C SER A 119 -38.74 24.98 15.04
N HIS A 120 -38.87 24.35 13.87
CA HIS A 120 -39.82 23.28 13.63
C HIS A 120 -39.47 22.03 14.46
N PHE A 121 -38.17 21.68 14.58
CA PHE A 121 -37.71 20.67 15.52
C PHE A 121 -37.97 21.08 16.98
N ALA A 122 -37.62 22.30 17.40
CA ALA A 122 -37.83 22.76 18.76
C ALA A 122 -39.31 22.80 19.13
N LYS A 123 -40.19 23.34 18.28
CA LYS A 123 -41.64 23.40 18.51
C LYS A 123 -42.30 22.02 18.48
N THR A 124 -41.83 21.09 17.64
CA THR A 124 -42.37 19.72 17.58
C THR A 124 -41.87 18.84 18.73
N PHE A 125 -40.79 19.22 19.42
CA PHE A 125 -40.20 18.45 20.52
C PHE A 125 -40.41 19.06 21.91
N LEU A 126 -40.61 20.38 22.04
CA LEU A 126 -40.83 21.05 23.32
C LEU A 126 -42.20 20.76 23.96
N ASP A 127 -43.15 20.22 23.21
CA ASP A 127 -44.50 19.94 23.68
C ASP A 127 -44.66 18.53 24.29
N ASP A 128 -43.71 17.61 24.05
CA ASP A 128 -43.82 16.21 24.43
C ASP A 128 -42.59 15.76 25.25
N LYS A 129 -42.77 15.72 26.58
CA LYS A 129 -41.73 15.38 27.58
C LYS A 129 -41.02 14.06 27.25
N GLN A 130 -41.69 13.11 26.60
CA GLN A 130 -41.11 11.83 26.21
C GLN A 130 -40.14 11.95 25.02
N ARG A 131 -40.35 12.89 24.10
CA ARG A 131 -39.48 13.09 22.92
C ARG A 131 -38.19 13.83 23.28
N LEU A 132 -38.25 14.76 24.23
CA LEU A 132 -37.07 15.40 24.81
C LEU A 132 -36.16 14.40 25.54
N THR A 133 -36.74 13.48 26.31
CA THR A 133 -35.95 12.42 26.96
C THR A 133 -35.29 11.50 25.93
N LYS A 134 -35.99 11.15 24.85
CA LYS A 134 -35.42 10.37 23.74
C LYS A 134 -34.28 11.11 23.03
N LEU A 135 -34.40 12.42 22.83
CA LEU A 135 -33.35 13.24 22.22
C LEU A 135 -32.14 13.39 23.15
N GLY A 136 -32.35 13.57 24.46
CA GLY A 136 -31.29 13.57 25.46
C GLY A 136 -30.53 12.25 25.50
N ILE A 137 -31.24 11.11 25.49
CA ILE A 137 -30.64 9.77 25.41
C ILE A 137 -29.88 9.59 24.08
N ALA A 138 -30.40 10.11 22.97
CA ALA A 138 -29.74 10.01 21.67
C ALA A 138 -28.44 10.84 21.61
N ILE A 139 -28.42 12.06 22.17
CA ILE A 139 -27.22 12.89 22.24
C ILE A 139 -26.19 12.23 23.16
N VAL A 140 -26.60 11.80 24.36
CA VAL A 140 -25.70 11.10 25.30
C VAL A 140 -25.17 9.81 24.70
N GLY A 141 -26.03 9.03 24.04
CA GLY A 141 -25.67 7.80 23.34
C GLY A 141 -24.70 8.05 22.18
N THR A 142 -24.86 9.16 21.45
CA THR A 142 -23.97 9.54 20.34
C THR A 142 -22.61 9.99 20.86
N VAL A 143 -22.56 10.83 21.91
CA VAL A 143 -21.31 11.26 22.54
C VAL A 143 -20.59 10.06 23.18
N ALA A 144 -21.32 9.19 23.88
CA ALA A 144 -20.78 7.94 24.43
C ALA A 144 -20.29 7.00 23.33
N GLY A 145 -21.03 6.88 22.23
CA GLY A 145 -20.64 6.12 21.05
C GLY A 145 -19.35 6.66 20.44
N VAL A 146 -19.25 7.96 20.17
CA VAL A 146 -18.03 8.60 19.65
C VAL A 146 -16.84 8.39 20.59
N TYR A 147 -17.05 8.54 21.91
CA TYR A 147 -16.00 8.30 22.90
C TYR A 147 -15.56 6.83 22.94
N PHE A 148 -16.50 5.89 22.88
CA PHE A 148 -16.24 4.45 22.80
C PHE A 148 -15.48 4.10 21.51
N PHE A 149 -15.92 4.61 20.36
CA PHE A 149 -15.25 4.40 19.08
C PHE A 149 -13.86 5.06 19.04
N LYS A 150 -13.63 6.15 19.76
CA LYS A 150 -12.31 6.79 19.79
C LYS A 150 -11.33 6.05 20.71
N ASN A 151 -11.77 5.54 21.84
CA ASN A 151 -10.87 5.00 22.88
C ASN A 151 -10.86 3.47 22.97
N VAL A 152 -12.01 2.82 22.78
CA VAL A 152 -12.15 1.36 22.93
C VAL A 152 -11.97 0.65 21.59
N PHE A 153 -12.47 1.23 20.50
CA PHE A 153 -12.38 0.61 19.18
C PHE A 153 -10.95 0.40 18.68
N PRO A 154 -9.94 1.26 18.92
CA PRO A 154 -8.56 0.96 18.53
C PRO A 154 -7.99 -0.26 19.26
N ILE A 155 -8.32 -0.43 20.55
CA ILE A 155 -7.90 -1.58 21.35
C ILE A 155 -8.61 -2.85 20.88
N LEU A 156 -9.93 -2.75 20.65
CA LEU A 156 -10.75 -3.83 20.14
C LEU A 156 -10.31 -4.23 18.73
N ARG A 157 -9.98 -3.25 17.88
CA ARG A 157 -9.43 -3.45 16.53
C ARG A 157 -8.12 -4.21 16.61
N LYS A 158 -7.17 -3.81 17.45
CA LYS A 158 -5.91 -4.54 17.62
C LYS A 158 -6.12 -5.97 18.11
N MET A 159 -7.05 -6.17 19.06
CA MET A 159 -7.45 -7.52 19.50
C MET A 159 -8.11 -8.36 18.40
N ILE A 160 -8.93 -7.74 17.54
CA ILE A 160 -9.56 -8.39 16.40
C ILE A 160 -8.51 -8.70 15.32
N GLU A 161 -7.60 -7.76 15.04
CA GLU A 161 -6.50 -7.92 14.09
C GLU A 161 -5.61 -9.10 14.50
N ASP A 162 -5.18 -9.16 15.76
CA ASP A 162 -4.32 -10.24 16.28
C ASP A 162 -4.98 -11.61 16.34
N ARG A 163 -6.32 -11.69 16.25
CA ARG A 163 -7.11 -12.92 16.39
C ARG A 163 -7.79 -13.38 15.10
N PHE A 164 -8.10 -12.47 14.18
CA PHE A 164 -8.93 -12.75 13.00
C PHE A 164 -8.28 -12.40 11.66
N LEU A 165 -7.28 -11.52 11.64
CA LEU A 165 -6.63 -11.14 10.39
C LEU A 165 -5.46 -12.07 10.07
N THR A 166 -5.46 -12.58 8.84
CA THR A 166 -4.29 -13.21 8.25
C THR A 166 -3.19 -12.15 8.10
N PRO A 167 -1.97 -12.38 8.60
CA PRO A 167 -0.86 -11.47 8.44
C PRO A 167 -0.63 -11.10 6.96
N ALA A 168 -0.23 -9.85 6.70
CA ALA A 168 -0.08 -9.30 5.35
C ALA A 168 0.98 -10.00 4.47
N LEU A 169 1.80 -10.87 5.06
CA LEU A 169 2.81 -11.68 4.36
C LEU A 169 2.26 -13.00 3.82
N ILE A 170 1.07 -13.42 4.25
CA ILE A 170 0.46 -14.68 3.85
C ILE A 170 -0.33 -14.46 2.56
N ASP A 171 0.08 -15.14 1.50
CA ASP A 171 -0.58 -15.10 0.20
C ASP A 171 -1.85 -15.94 0.19
N GLU A 172 -1.81 -17.12 0.81
CA GLU A 172 -2.92 -18.07 0.86
C GLU A 172 -2.94 -18.82 2.19
N THR A 173 -4.12 -19.19 2.69
CA THR A 173 -4.24 -20.04 3.88
C THR A 173 -5.55 -20.83 3.93
N SER A 174 -5.53 -22.03 4.54
CA SER A 174 -6.76 -22.73 4.94
C SER A 174 -7.38 -22.14 6.21
N VAL A 175 -6.62 -21.36 6.97
CA VAL A 175 -7.09 -20.64 8.15
C VAL A 175 -7.87 -19.44 7.65
N GLY A 176 -9.15 -19.66 7.33
CA GLY A 176 -10.01 -18.54 6.98
C GLY A 176 -10.05 -17.51 8.13
N TYR A 177 -10.50 -16.29 7.81
CA TYR A 177 -11.04 -15.30 8.77
C TYR A 177 -12.12 -15.87 9.74
N MET A 178 -12.50 -17.13 9.50
CA MET A 178 -13.69 -17.87 9.86
C MET A 178 -13.37 -18.95 10.90
N TYR A 179 -12.45 -18.70 11.84
CA TYR A 179 -12.15 -19.63 12.94
C TYR A 179 -13.20 -19.58 14.08
N TYR A 180 -14.19 -18.66 14.03
CA TYR A 180 -15.15 -18.42 15.12
C TYR A 180 -16.65 -18.41 14.74
N TRP A 181 -17.03 -18.61 13.47
CA TRP A 181 -18.46 -18.72 13.08
C TRP A 181 -18.75 -20.14 12.56
N PRO A 182 -19.24 -21.07 13.40
CA PRO A 182 -19.40 -22.50 13.05
C PRO A 182 -20.53 -22.82 12.06
N PHE A 183 -21.27 -21.82 11.58
CA PHE A 183 -22.51 -22.01 10.80
C PHE A 183 -22.36 -21.78 9.29
N ILE A 184 -21.19 -21.34 8.82
CA ILE A 184 -20.93 -21.14 7.38
C ILE A 184 -20.02 -22.28 6.93
N LYS A 185 -20.55 -23.20 6.11
CA LYS A 185 -19.73 -24.26 5.48
C LYS A 185 -18.84 -23.60 4.42
N ASN A 186 -17.52 -23.71 4.58
CA ASN A 186 -16.60 -23.41 3.49
C ASN A 186 -16.88 -24.36 2.33
N LYS A 187 -17.13 -23.80 1.14
CA LYS A 187 -16.77 -24.51 -0.10
C LYS A 187 -15.26 -24.67 -0.02
N GLY A 188 -14.80 -25.91 0.18
CA GLY A 188 -13.37 -26.20 0.19
C GLY A 188 -12.75 -25.60 -1.07
N SER A 189 -11.69 -24.81 -0.90
CA SER A 189 -10.83 -24.47 -2.03
C SER A 189 -10.44 -25.79 -2.73
N ASP A 190 -10.38 -25.78 -4.07
CA ASP A 190 -9.91 -26.90 -4.90
C ASP A 190 -8.41 -27.13 -4.66
N VAL A 191 -8.06 -27.54 -3.44
CA VAL A 191 -6.71 -27.92 -3.06
C VAL A 191 -6.46 -29.28 -3.68
N PRO A 192 -5.44 -29.48 -4.53
CA PRO A 192 -5.24 -30.76 -5.19
C PRO A 192 -5.05 -31.89 -4.16
N THR A 193 -5.70 -33.02 -4.41
CA THR A 193 -5.47 -34.24 -3.63
C THR A 193 -4.08 -34.78 -3.94
N LEU A 194 -3.39 -35.46 -3.01
CA LEU A 194 -2.07 -36.03 -3.31
C LEU A 194 -2.13 -37.03 -4.49
N LYS A 195 -3.29 -37.65 -4.72
CA LYS A 195 -3.55 -38.54 -5.86
C LYS A 195 -3.55 -37.83 -7.21
N GLU A 196 -3.75 -36.52 -7.23
CA GLU A 196 -3.71 -35.67 -8.43
C GLU A 196 -2.29 -35.16 -8.71
N LEU A 197 -1.31 -35.51 -7.88
CA LEU A 197 0.10 -35.16 -8.07
C LEU A 197 0.92 -36.42 -8.35
N TYR A 198 1.52 -36.47 -9.54
CA TYR A 198 2.31 -37.62 -9.98
C TYR A 198 3.80 -37.38 -9.70
N PHE A 199 4.32 -38.13 -8.73
CA PHE A 199 5.74 -38.10 -8.35
C PHE A 199 6.45 -39.40 -8.70
N ASP A 200 7.78 -39.39 -8.56
CA ASP A 200 8.56 -40.64 -8.59
C ASP A 200 8.18 -41.50 -7.40
N THR A 201 8.21 -42.82 -7.56
CA THR A 201 7.84 -43.76 -6.50
C THR A 201 8.63 -43.49 -5.22
N LYS A 202 9.92 -43.11 -5.35
CA LYS A 202 10.76 -42.73 -4.20
C LYS A 202 10.25 -41.45 -3.52
N LEU A 203 9.98 -40.41 -4.30
CA LEU A 203 9.47 -39.14 -3.79
C LEU A 203 8.10 -39.30 -3.13
N GLN A 204 7.18 -40.02 -3.79
CA GLN A 204 5.85 -40.32 -3.25
C GLN A 204 5.93 -41.09 -1.93
N THR A 205 6.85 -42.06 -1.82
CA THR A 205 7.08 -42.79 -0.58
C THR A 205 7.55 -41.88 0.54
N ARG A 206 8.48 -40.95 0.25
CA ARG A 206 8.96 -39.96 1.23
C ARG A 206 7.85 -39.00 1.68
N ILE A 207 7.05 -38.50 0.74
CA ILE A 207 5.89 -37.64 1.05
C ILE A 207 4.85 -38.40 1.89
N ASN A 208 4.58 -39.67 1.58
CA ASN A 208 3.66 -40.49 2.37
C ASN A 208 4.19 -40.74 3.79
N HIS A 209 5.50 -41.00 3.95
CA HIS A 209 6.11 -41.13 5.26
C HIS A 209 5.95 -39.83 6.06
N PHE A 210 6.14 -38.70 5.40
CA PHE A 210 5.98 -37.38 5.99
C PHE A 210 4.55 -37.14 6.48
N ILE A 211 3.54 -37.35 5.63
CA ILE A 211 2.12 -37.22 6.02
C ILE A 211 1.78 -38.14 7.20
N LYS A 212 2.30 -39.38 7.20
CA LYS A 212 2.11 -40.33 8.30
C LYS A 212 2.75 -39.83 9.60
N SER A 213 3.94 -39.23 9.54
CA SER A 213 4.58 -38.62 10.71
C SER A 213 3.69 -37.53 11.28
N TYR A 214 3.25 -36.56 10.47
CA TYR A 214 2.38 -35.49 10.94
C TYR A 214 1.09 -35.99 11.60
N LYS A 215 0.41 -36.98 10.99
CA LYS A 215 -0.80 -37.56 11.61
C LYS A 215 -0.51 -38.20 12.95
N ARG A 216 0.60 -38.93 13.05
CA ARG A 216 1.04 -39.57 14.30
C ARG A 216 1.39 -38.52 15.36
N ASP A 217 2.11 -37.47 14.96
CA ASP A 217 2.62 -36.45 15.87
C ASP A 217 1.48 -35.55 16.34
N PHE A 218 0.49 -35.26 15.49
CA PHE A 218 -0.77 -34.62 15.88
C PHE A 218 -1.53 -35.45 16.92
N ALA A 219 -1.67 -36.77 16.71
CA ALA A 219 -2.39 -37.65 17.63
C ALA A 219 -1.68 -37.83 18.98
N LYS A 220 -0.35 -37.79 19.01
CA LYS A 220 0.47 -38.02 20.21
C LYS A 220 0.95 -36.75 20.90
N GLY A 221 0.68 -35.57 20.34
CA GLY A 221 1.25 -34.30 20.82
C GLY A 221 2.76 -34.22 20.66
N GLY A 222 3.28 -34.85 19.60
CA GLY A 222 4.68 -34.85 19.21
C GLY A 222 5.14 -33.51 18.60
N TYR A 223 6.42 -33.42 18.30
CA TYR A 223 7.01 -32.26 17.63
C TYR A 223 6.94 -32.42 16.12
N TYR A 224 6.70 -31.31 15.43
CA TYR A 224 6.75 -31.29 13.98
C TYR A 224 8.16 -30.97 13.49
N LEU A 225 8.59 -31.70 12.45
CA LEU A 225 9.84 -31.46 11.76
C LEU A 225 9.67 -30.37 10.71
N ASN A 226 10.77 -29.68 10.37
CA ASN A 226 10.83 -28.74 9.25
C ASN A 226 11.38 -29.45 8.01
N TYR A 227 11.07 -28.95 6.82
CA TYR A 227 11.46 -29.57 5.55
C TYR A 227 12.00 -28.56 4.54
N LEU A 228 12.92 -29.01 3.67
CA LEU A 228 13.38 -28.24 2.52
C LEU A 228 12.92 -28.91 1.23
N PHE A 229 12.14 -28.20 0.42
CA PHE A 229 11.77 -28.58 -0.93
C PHE A 229 12.71 -27.85 -1.88
N TYR A 230 13.46 -28.60 -2.68
CA TYR A 230 14.40 -28.01 -3.63
C TYR A 230 14.37 -28.72 -4.97
N GLY A 231 14.78 -28.03 -6.03
CA GLY A 231 14.86 -28.56 -7.39
C GLY A 231 14.23 -27.62 -8.40
N GLU A 232 13.92 -28.13 -9.59
CA GLU A 232 13.58 -27.29 -10.75
C GLU A 232 12.27 -26.51 -10.55
N PRO A 233 12.16 -25.30 -11.12
CA PRO A 233 10.91 -24.55 -11.11
C PRO A 233 9.81 -25.32 -11.86
N GLY A 234 8.55 -25.14 -11.42
CA GLY A 234 7.41 -25.75 -12.12
C GLY A 234 7.23 -27.26 -11.94
N THR A 235 7.96 -27.89 -11.00
CA THR A 235 7.85 -29.32 -10.63
C THR A 235 6.77 -29.61 -9.57
N GLY A 236 6.01 -28.58 -9.15
CA GLY A 236 4.88 -28.76 -8.23
C GLY A 236 5.22 -28.68 -6.75
N LYS A 237 6.36 -28.08 -6.34
CA LYS A 237 6.74 -27.87 -4.93
C LYS A 237 5.60 -27.27 -4.09
N THR A 238 5.03 -26.14 -4.52
CA THR A 238 3.92 -25.44 -3.86
C THR A 238 2.64 -26.27 -3.83
N ALA A 239 2.30 -26.97 -4.92
CA ALA A 239 1.14 -27.86 -4.98
C ALA A 239 1.29 -29.05 -4.02
N SER A 240 2.50 -29.59 -3.89
CA SER A 240 2.83 -30.68 -2.98
C SER A 240 2.63 -30.29 -1.53
N ALA A 241 3.06 -29.09 -1.14
CA ALA A 241 2.86 -28.59 0.22
C ALA A 241 1.37 -28.46 0.57
N ARG A 242 0.54 -27.95 -0.37
CA ARG A 242 -0.91 -27.89 -0.18
C ARG A 242 -1.53 -29.28 -0.03
N ALA A 243 -1.14 -30.23 -0.89
CA ALA A 243 -1.62 -31.61 -0.81
C ALA A 243 -1.21 -32.29 0.50
N ILE A 244 0.02 -32.09 0.97
CA ILE A 244 0.52 -32.63 2.24
C ILE A 244 -0.31 -32.11 3.41
N ALA A 245 -0.60 -30.81 3.46
CA ALA A 245 -1.43 -30.23 4.52
C ALA A 245 -2.86 -30.78 4.53
N ARG A 246 -3.47 -30.87 3.33
CA ARG A 246 -4.80 -31.44 3.17
C ARG A 246 -4.84 -32.89 3.64
N GLU A 247 -3.88 -33.70 3.21
CA GLU A 247 -3.81 -35.12 3.57
C GLU A 247 -3.47 -35.33 5.04
N SER A 248 -2.63 -34.49 5.65
CA SER A 248 -2.28 -34.56 7.08
C SER A 248 -3.40 -34.08 8.00
N GLY A 249 -4.35 -33.28 7.49
CA GLY A 249 -5.43 -32.68 8.26
C GLY A 249 -5.02 -31.42 9.04
N MET A 250 -3.82 -30.89 8.76
CA MET A 250 -3.29 -29.67 9.35
C MET A 250 -3.77 -28.44 8.57
N ASP A 251 -3.76 -27.28 9.23
CA ASP A 251 -3.94 -26.01 8.55
C ASP A 251 -2.71 -25.70 7.67
N TYR A 252 -2.87 -24.93 6.58
CA TYR A 252 -1.76 -24.44 5.76
C TYR A 252 -1.75 -22.92 5.66
N ALA A 253 -0.56 -22.35 5.51
CA ALA A 253 -0.34 -20.98 5.09
C ALA A 253 0.83 -20.92 4.12
N ILE A 254 0.70 -20.12 3.06
CA ILE A 254 1.73 -19.90 2.04
C ILE A 254 2.21 -18.47 2.14
N MET A 255 3.53 -18.29 2.17
CA MET A 255 4.21 -17.00 2.13
C MET A 255 5.27 -17.02 1.02
N SER A 256 5.23 -16.06 0.11
CA SER A 256 6.28 -15.84 -0.89
C SER A 256 7.45 -15.04 -0.29
N GLY A 257 8.67 -15.53 -0.51
CA GLY A 257 9.92 -14.85 -0.15
C GLY A 257 10.07 -13.51 -0.85
N GLY A 258 9.52 -13.34 -2.05
CA GLY A 258 9.48 -12.06 -2.77
C GLY A 258 8.72 -10.96 -2.03
N ASN A 259 7.67 -11.31 -1.27
CA ASN A 259 6.96 -10.34 -0.42
C ASN A 259 7.80 -9.89 0.77
N VAL A 260 8.54 -10.82 1.38
CA VAL A 260 9.50 -10.49 2.45
C VAL A 260 10.59 -9.57 1.91
N GLN A 261 11.10 -9.84 0.71
CA GLN A 261 12.13 -9.00 0.07
C GLN A 261 11.65 -7.57 -0.20
N LYS A 262 10.39 -7.39 -0.62
CA LYS A 262 9.79 -6.04 -0.76
C LYS A 262 9.75 -5.30 0.58
N LEU A 263 9.44 -6.01 1.67
CA LEU A 263 9.37 -5.43 3.01
C LEU A 263 10.75 -5.12 3.60
N LEU A 264 11.82 -5.80 3.18
CA LEU A 264 13.19 -5.47 3.60
C LEU A 264 13.51 -4.01 3.32
N LYS A 265 13.08 -3.49 2.16
CA LYS A 265 13.27 -2.07 1.77
C LYS A 265 12.54 -1.08 2.69
N SER A 266 11.54 -1.54 3.43
CA SER A 266 10.74 -0.71 4.34
C SER A 266 11.16 -0.82 5.81
N GLY A 267 12.13 -1.69 6.12
CA GLY A 267 12.56 -1.98 7.49
C GLY A 267 11.55 -2.77 8.34
N LYS A 268 10.41 -3.19 7.78
CA LYS A 268 9.32 -3.87 8.52
C LYS A 268 9.33 -5.39 8.40
N ALA A 269 10.21 -5.97 7.59
CA ALA A 269 10.21 -7.41 7.30
C ALA A 269 10.33 -8.29 8.55
N GLU A 270 11.23 -7.92 9.48
CA GLU A 270 11.47 -8.68 10.71
C GLU A 270 10.23 -8.77 11.60
N GLN A 271 9.59 -7.62 11.85
CA GLN A 271 8.37 -7.56 12.64
C GLN A 271 7.26 -8.40 12.01
N ARG A 272 7.06 -8.27 10.69
CA ARG A 272 6.03 -9.02 9.96
C ARG A 272 6.28 -10.52 9.97
N LEU A 273 7.54 -10.95 9.88
CA LEU A 273 7.90 -12.36 10.00
C LEU A 273 7.53 -12.91 11.38
N LYS A 274 7.84 -12.16 12.46
CA LYS A 274 7.44 -12.53 13.83
C LYS A 274 5.92 -12.61 13.98
N GLU A 275 5.17 -11.68 13.38
CA GLU A 275 3.70 -11.71 13.35
C GLU A 275 3.16 -13.00 12.70
N VAL A 276 3.73 -13.41 11.56
CA VAL A 276 3.35 -14.66 10.87
C VAL A 276 3.58 -15.88 11.75
N PHE A 277 4.77 -16.01 12.36
CA PHE A 277 5.09 -17.15 13.22
C PHE A 277 4.24 -17.19 14.49
N ASN A 278 3.95 -16.04 15.09
CA ASN A 278 3.07 -15.95 16.27
C ASN A 278 1.62 -16.30 15.92
N TRP A 279 1.14 -15.87 14.75
CA TRP A 279 -0.18 -16.22 14.25
C TRP A 279 -0.27 -17.72 13.93
N ALA A 280 0.74 -18.29 13.27
CA ALA A 280 0.77 -19.70 12.87
C ALA A 280 0.66 -20.64 14.07
N GLN A 281 1.32 -20.30 15.18
CA GLN A 281 1.29 -21.08 16.43
C GLN A 281 -0.07 -21.06 17.16
N LYS A 282 -0.99 -20.16 16.78
CA LYS A 282 -2.35 -20.11 17.34
C LYS A 282 -3.29 -21.15 16.75
N SER A 283 -2.92 -21.83 15.65
CA SER A 283 -3.74 -22.90 15.07
C SER A 283 -3.96 -24.05 16.07
N LYS A 284 -5.20 -24.56 16.13
CA LYS A 284 -5.58 -25.72 16.95
C LYS A 284 -5.26 -27.06 16.28
N LYS A 285 -5.26 -27.11 14.94
CA LYS A 285 -5.01 -28.34 14.16
C LYS A 285 -3.52 -28.57 13.89
N GLY A 286 -2.67 -27.64 14.32
CA GLY A 286 -1.31 -27.51 13.82
C GLY A 286 -1.31 -26.89 12.42
N LEU A 287 -0.25 -26.15 12.09
CA LEU A 287 -0.14 -25.40 10.85
C LEU A 287 1.18 -25.71 10.13
N ILE A 288 1.07 -25.94 8.83
CA ILE A 288 2.19 -26.01 7.91
C ILE A 288 2.37 -24.63 7.28
N LEU A 289 3.48 -23.97 7.61
CA LEU A 289 3.91 -22.72 7.00
C LEU A 289 4.83 -23.03 5.83
N PHE A 290 4.32 -22.88 4.61
CA PHE A 290 5.08 -23.02 3.38
C PHE A 290 5.67 -21.67 2.97
N ILE A 291 6.99 -21.60 2.88
CA ILE A 291 7.73 -20.41 2.46
C ILE A 291 8.31 -20.68 1.08
N ASP A 292 7.71 -20.08 0.04
CA ASP A 292 8.20 -20.21 -1.33
C ASP A 292 9.34 -19.22 -1.60
N GLU A 293 10.27 -19.57 -2.48
CA GLU A 293 11.44 -18.73 -2.82
C GLU A 293 12.19 -18.24 -1.56
N ALA A 294 12.45 -19.16 -0.63
CA ALA A 294 13.06 -18.85 0.66
C ALA A 294 14.45 -18.19 0.52
N ASP A 295 15.17 -18.49 -0.56
CA ASP A 295 16.44 -17.87 -0.92
C ASP A 295 16.34 -16.34 -1.18
N ALA A 296 15.15 -15.80 -1.42
CA ALA A 296 14.96 -14.36 -1.58
C ALA A 296 15.34 -13.55 -0.32
N PHE A 297 15.15 -14.11 0.88
CA PHE A 297 15.43 -13.44 2.15
C PHE A 297 16.25 -14.26 3.16
N LEU A 298 16.48 -15.56 2.91
CA LEU A 298 17.32 -16.42 3.74
C LEU A 298 18.70 -16.69 3.14
N LYS A 299 19.05 -16.09 2.00
CA LYS A 299 20.39 -16.24 1.39
C LYS A 299 21.52 -15.72 2.28
N ASN A 300 22.72 -16.25 2.08
CA ASN A 300 23.92 -15.78 2.77
C ASN A 300 24.18 -14.29 2.45
N PRO A 301 24.12 -13.39 3.44
CA PRO A 301 24.27 -11.95 3.19
C PRO A 301 25.66 -11.58 2.67
N ASN A 302 26.70 -12.38 2.97
CA ASN A 302 28.07 -12.15 2.51
C ASN A 302 28.25 -12.37 0.99
N VAL A 303 27.32 -13.07 0.34
CA VAL A 303 27.37 -13.37 -1.10
C VAL A 303 26.84 -12.20 -1.93
N VAL A 304 26.02 -11.34 -1.33
CA VAL A 304 25.43 -10.19 -2.02
C VAL A 304 26.18 -8.94 -1.59
N GLY A 305 27.10 -8.47 -2.42
CA GLY A 305 27.86 -7.25 -2.20
C GLY A 305 26.94 -6.10 -1.78
N GLY A 306 27.04 -5.71 -0.51
CA GLY A 306 26.21 -4.67 0.09
C GLY A 306 24.73 -5.06 0.24
N MET A 307 24.39 -5.94 1.20
CA MET A 307 23.01 -6.02 1.69
C MET A 307 22.91 -5.82 3.20
N SER A 308 22.40 -4.62 3.53
CA SER A 308 21.38 -4.28 4.53
C SER A 308 21.40 -5.09 5.84
N GLU A 309 21.74 -4.44 6.95
CA GLU A 309 21.54 -4.95 8.31
C GLU A 309 20.14 -5.57 8.51
N GLU A 310 19.15 -5.11 7.74
CA GLU A 310 17.79 -5.66 7.67
C GLU A 310 17.73 -7.13 7.25
N LEU A 311 18.52 -7.56 6.25
CA LEU A 311 18.55 -8.95 5.80
C LEU A 311 19.13 -9.86 6.89
N TYR A 312 20.20 -9.41 7.55
CA TYR A 312 20.76 -10.07 8.72
C TYR A 312 19.74 -10.17 9.86
N SER A 313 19.00 -9.10 10.13
CA SER A 313 17.98 -9.09 11.19
C SER A 313 16.85 -10.08 10.91
N VAL A 314 16.38 -10.16 9.66
CA VAL A 314 15.35 -11.12 9.25
C VAL A 314 15.87 -12.56 9.33
N LEU A 315 17.09 -12.83 8.86
CA LEU A 315 17.72 -14.15 8.96
C LEU A 315 17.86 -14.58 10.43
N ASN A 316 18.38 -13.70 11.29
CA ASN A 316 18.52 -13.96 12.72
C ASN A 316 17.16 -14.20 13.38
N SER A 317 16.14 -13.42 13.01
CA SER A 317 14.79 -13.61 13.51
C SER A 317 14.20 -14.95 13.08
N TYR A 318 14.40 -15.35 11.82
CA TYR A 318 14.02 -16.68 11.36
C TYR A 318 14.70 -17.78 12.18
N LEU A 319 16.02 -17.71 12.34
CA LEU A 319 16.80 -18.70 13.11
C LEU A 319 16.38 -18.78 14.58
N ASN A 320 15.97 -17.66 15.18
CA ASN A 320 15.43 -17.62 16.53
C ASN A 320 14.04 -18.26 16.61
N LEU A 321 13.16 -17.96 15.65
CA LEU A 321 11.80 -18.49 15.59
C LEU A 321 11.77 -20.00 15.30
N THR A 322 12.71 -20.51 14.50
CA THR A 322 12.89 -21.95 14.23
C THR A 322 13.89 -22.61 15.17
N GLY A 323 14.32 -21.91 16.23
CA GLY A 323 15.40 -22.35 17.10
C GLY A 323 15.01 -23.49 18.04
N THR A 324 13.71 -23.70 18.24
CA THR A 324 13.14 -24.66 19.18
C THR A 324 12.17 -25.60 18.47
N GLU A 325 12.06 -26.83 18.96
CA GLU A 325 11.10 -27.81 18.45
C GLU A 325 9.67 -27.32 18.73
N ASN A 326 8.79 -27.41 17.72
CA ASN A 326 7.44 -26.87 17.81
C ASN A 326 6.37 -27.97 17.64
N LYS A 327 5.39 -28.01 18.53
CA LYS A 327 4.27 -28.97 18.50
C LYS A 327 3.06 -28.50 17.68
N LYS A 328 3.09 -27.26 17.21
CA LYS A 328 1.96 -26.60 16.52
C LYS A 328 2.33 -26.09 15.14
N LEU A 329 3.60 -25.79 14.89
CA LEU A 329 4.06 -25.22 13.63
C LEU A 329 5.08 -26.15 12.98
N SER A 330 4.92 -26.38 11.69
CA SER A 330 5.96 -26.95 10.85
C SER A 330 6.29 -25.98 9.72
N VAL A 331 7.57 -25.78 9.44
CA VAL A 331 8.02 -24.92 8.35
C VAL A 331 8.50 -25.78 7.18
N ILE A 332 7.94 -25.53 5.99
CA ILE A 332 8.43 -26.09 4.73
C ILE A 332 9.01 -24.94 3.90
N LEU A 333 10.32 -24.95 3.69
CA LEU A 333 11.00 -24.00 2.81
C LEU A 333 11.02 -24.55 1.38
N SER A 334 10.83 -23.68 0.38
CA SER A 334 11.01 -24.02 -1.03
C SER A 334 12.07 -23.11 -1.66
N THR A 335 12.99 -23.69 -2.42
CA THR A 335 14.05 -22.95 -3.13
C THR A 335 14.44 -23.65 -4.44
N ASN A 336 14.84 -22.87 -5.44
CA ASN A 336 15.46 -23.43 -6.65
C ASN A 336 16.98 -23.51 -6.51
N HIS A 337 17.58 -22.73 -5.60
CA HIS A 337 19.02 -22.58 -5.45
C HIS A 337 19.44 -22.92 -4.01
N PRO A 338 19.41 -24.20 -3.60
CA PRO A 338 19.74 -24.61 -2.24
C PRO A 338 21.15 -24.19 -1.80
N GLN A 339 22.08 -24.01 -2.74
CA GLN A 339 23.45 -23.53 -2.51
C GLN A 339 23.52 -22.09 -1.96
N LEU A 340 22.49 -21.27 -2.16
CA LEU A 340 22.44 -19.89 -1.64
C LEU A 340 22.08 -19.83 -0.15
N LEU A 341 21.50 -20.91 0.40
CA LEU A 341 21.10 -20.96 1.79
C LEU A 341 22.32 -21.16 2.71
N PRO A 342 22.45 -20.37 3.78
CA PRO A 342 23.53 -20.53 4.74
C PRO A 342 23.34 -21.82 5.53
N LYS A 343 24.45 -22.42 5.97
CA LYS A 343 24.47 -23.64 6.79
C LYS A 343 23.54 -23.55 8.01
N ALA A 344 23.48 -22.39 8.66
CA ALA A 344 22.62 -22.17 9.81
C ALA A 344 21.12 -22.44 9.52
N VAL A 345 20.63 -22.18 8.30
CA VAL A 345 19.24 -22.47 7.90
C VAL A 345 19.07 -23.97 7.62
N ILE A 346 20.03 -24.59 6.94
CA ILE A 346 20.07 -26.02 6.63
C ILE A 346 20.02 -26.85 7.93
N ASP A 347 20.80 -26.44 8.94
CA ASP A 347 20.86 -27.11 10.24
C ASP A 347 19.52 -27.07 11.00
N ARG A 348 18.63 -26.08 10.74
CA ARG A 348 17.27 -26.01 11.34
C ARG A 348 16.26 -26.98 10.72
N ILE A 349 16.58 -27.54 9.57
CA ILE A 349 15.73 -28.49 8.85
C ILE A 349 16.06 -29.92 9.27
N GLY A 350 17.36 -30.19 9.45
CA GLY A 350 17.86 -31.48 9.92
C GLY A 350 18.14 -32.48 8.79
N PRO A 351 18.92 -33.53 9.09
CA PRO A 351 19.31 -34.54 8.11
C PRO A 351 18.12 -35.42 7.70
N GLY A 352 17.92 -35.59 6.39
CA GLY A 352 16.88 -36.45 5.82
C GLY A 352 15.53 -35.77 5.56
N GLN A 353 15.37 -34.49 5.92
CA GLN A 353 14.18 -33.68 5.65
C GLN A 353 14.29 -32.86 4.33
N PHE A 354 15.34 -33.10 3.54
CA PHE A 354 15.55 -32.54 2.21
C PHE A 354 14.80 -33.33 1.15
N ILE A 355 13.83 -32.72 0.48
CA ILE A 355 13.02 -33.34 -0.58
C ILE A 355 13.37 -32.70 -1.92
N TYR A 356 13.94 -33.52 -2.81
CA TYR A 356 14.26 -33.11 -4.17
C TYR A 356 13.07 -33.30 -5.11
N PHE A 357 12.74 -32.25 -5.85
CA PHE A 357 11.74 -32.22 -6.91
C PHE A 357 12.45 -32.05 -8.26
N GLY A 358 12.72 -33.19 -8.91
CA GLY A 358 13.31 -33.23 -10.23
C GLY A 358 12.28 -33.13 -11.36
N LEU A 359 12.80 -33.07 -12.59
CA LEU A 359 11.97 -33.13 -13.79
C LEU A 359 11.24 -34.49 -13.90
N PRO A 360 10.01 -34.49 -14.44
CA PRO A 360 9.21 -35.70 -14.54
C PRO A 360 9.82 -36.70 -15.55
N ARG A 361 9.78 -37.99 -15.18
CA ARG A 361 10.13 -39.14 -16.03
C ARG A 361 9.08 -39.36 -17.13
N PRO A 362 9.37 -40.10 -18.22
CA PRO A 362 8.42 -40.36 -19.29
C PRO A 362 7.05 -40.85 -18.79
N GLU A 363 7.03 -41.82 -17.88
CA GLU A 363 5.80 -42.37 -17.29
C GLU A 363 4.97 -41.33 -16.51
N GLN A 364 5.63 -40.35 -15.91
CA GLN A 364 4.97 -39.26 -15.19
C GLN A 364 4.43 -38.21 -16.16
N ARG A 365 5.18 -37.92 -17.22
CA ARG A 365 4.73 -36.98 -18.27
C ARG A 365 3.46 -37.48 -18.94
N VAL A 366 3.35 -38.79 -19.21
CA VAL A 366 2.10 -39.41 -19.70
C VAL A 366 0.93 -39.09 -18.76
N LYS A 367 1.07 -39.37 -17.46
CA LYS A 367 -0.01 -39.12 -16.48
C LYS A 367 -0.36 -37.65 -16.33
N ILE A 368 0.63 -36.77 -16.38
CA ILE A 368 0.43 -35.32 -16.37
C ILE A 368 -0.38 -34.90 -17.60
N ILE A 369 -0.02 -35.37 -18.80
CA ILE A 369 -0.76 -35.08 -20.04
C ILE A 369 -2.19 -35.60 -19.94
N GLU A 370 -2.40 -36.86 -19.52
CA GLU A 370 -3.72 -37.46 -19.33
C GLU A 370 -4.62 -36.64 -18.40
N GLN A 371 -4.07 -36.07 -17.32
CA GLN A 371 -4.81 -35.21 -16.40
C GLN A 371 -5.15 -33.84 -16.99
N LEU A 372 -4.30 -33.31 -17.87
CA LEU A 372 -4.50 -32.00 -18.51
C LEU A 372 -5.45 -32.08 -19.70
N LEU A 373 -5.60 -33.24 -20.33
CA LEU A 373 -6.46 -33.43 -21.50
C LEU A 373 -7.93 -33.03 -21.24
N PRO A 374 -8.62 -33.52 -20.18
CA PRO A 374 -9.98 -33.08 -19.88
C PRO A 374 -10.09 -31.58 -19.63
N LYS A 375 -9.04 -30.96 -19.09
CA LYS A 375 -9.03 -29.53 -18.74
C LYS A 375 -8.95 -28.64 -19.98
N TYR A 376 -8.13 -28.99 -20.97
CA TYR A 376 -7.88 -28.14 -22.14
C TYR A 376 -8.63 -28.57 -23.40
N PHE A 377 -9.02 -29.84 -23.50
CA PHE A 377 -9.67 -30.39 -24.70
C PHE A 377 -11.08 -30.92 -24.43
N GLY A 378 -11.54 -30.92 -23.16
CA GLY A 378 -12.91 -31.29 -22.80
C GLY A 378 -13.31 -32.67 -23.34
N ASP A 379 -14.37 -32.69 -24.14
CA ASP A 379 -14.87 -33.92 -24.76
C ASP A 379 -13.90 -34.47 -25.82
N ASN A 380 -13.15 -33.61 -26.53
CA ASN A 380 -12.18 -34.01 -27.56
C ASN A 380 -10.96 -34.75 -27.00
N LYS A 381 -10.85 -34.93 -25.68
CA LYS A 381 -9.78 -35.73 -25.05
C LYS A 381 -9.68 -37.16 -25.61
N HIS A 382 -10.81 -37.75 -26.04
CA HIS A 382 -10.85 -39.13 -26.52
C HIS A 382 -10.13 -39.32 -27.85
N LEU A 383 -9.90 -38.22 -28.59
CA LEU A 383 -9.15 -38.22 -29.85
C LEU A 383 -7.65 -38.44 -29.62
N PHE A 384 -7.14 -38.16 -28.41
CA PHE A 384 -5.74 -38.40 -28.05
C PHE A 384 -5.53 -39.88 -27.72
N THR A 385 -5.10 -40.64 -28.72
CA THR A 385 -4.76 -42.06 -28.52
C THR A 385 -3.63 -42.23 -27.52
N LYS A 386 -3.65 -43.33 -26.76
CA LYS A 386 -2.59 -43.65 -25.79
C LYS A 386 -1.17 -43.62 -26.40
N LYS A 387 -1.03 -44.20 -27.60
CA LYS A 387 0.22 -44.20 -28.36
C LYS A 387 0.70 -42.78 -28.69
N PHE A 388 -0.23 -41.87 -28.97
CA PHE A 388 0.10 -40.48 -29.23
C PHE A 388 0.54 -39.75 -27.96
N ILE A 389 -0.14 -39.96 -26.84
CA ILE A 389 0.27 -39.42 -25.53
C ILE A 389 1.68 -39.89 -25.16
N ASP A 390 1.99 -41.17 -25.38
CA ASP A 390 3.33 -41.73 -25.16
C ASP A 390 4.38 -41.03 -26.05
N THR A 391 4.02 -40.71 -27.31
CA THR A 391 4.89 -39.99 -28.25
C THR A 391 5.17 -38.56 -27.77
N ILE A 392 4.14 -37.83 -27.32
CA ILE A 392 4.29 -36.49 -26.74
C ILE A 392 5.18 -36.55 -25.49
N ALA A 393 4.93 -37.52 -24.60
CA ALA A 393 5.71 -37.71 -23.38
C ALA A 393 7.19 -38.03 -23.69
N GLN A 394 7.49 -38.77 -24.75
CA GLN A 394 8.88 -39.01 -25.17
C GLN A 394 9.54 -37.73 -25.71
N LYS A 395 8.86 -36.98 -26.58
CA LYS A 395 9.40 -35.75 -27.18
C LYS A 395 9.64 -34.63 -26.17
N THR A 396 8.80 -34.53 -25.14
CA THR A 396 8.87 -33.51 -24.07
C THR A 396 9.92 -33.81 -22.98
N GLU A 397 11.04 -34.45 -23.35
CA GLU A 397 12.15 -34.65 -22.42
C GLU A 397 12.71 -33.29 -21.95
N GLY A 398 13.03 -33.20 -20.65
CA GLY A 398 13.49 -31.95 -20.03
C GLY A 398 12.37 -31.01 -19.57
N PHE A 399 11.10 -31.27 -19.92
CA PHE A 399 10.00 -30.37 -19.56
C PHE A 399 9.58 -30.54 -18.10
N SER A 400 9.40 -29.42 -17.38
CA SER A 400 8.72 -29.42 -16.08
C SER A 400 7.21 -29.64 -16.24
N GLY A 401 6.51 -29.99 -15.15
CA GLY A 401 5.04 -30.09 -15.18
C GLY A 401 4.35 -28.80 -15.61
N ARG A 402 4.95 -27.63 -15.28
CA ARG A 402 4.50 -26.33 -15.78
C ARG A 402 4.72 -26.19 -17.29
N ASN A 403 5.88 -26.60 -17.83
CA ASN A 403 6.12 -26.53 -19.28
C ASN A 403 5.16 -27.43 -20.05
N ILE A 404 4.88 -28.64 -19.56
CA ILE A 404 3.87 -29.53 -20.16
C ILE A 404 2.49 -28.87 -20.12
N SER A 405 2.14 -28.24 -19.00
CA SER A 405 0.87 -27.51 -18.88
C SER A 405 0.75 -26.37 -19.90
N TYR A 406 1.83 -25.61 -20.13
CA TYR A 406 1.86 -24.58 -21.17
C TYR A 406 1.84 -25.15 -22.57
N LEU A 407 2.52 -26.26 -22.84
CA LEU A 407 2.46 -26.94 -24.13
C LEU A 407 1.03 -27.38 -24.46
N MET A 408 0.35 -28.04 -23.51
CA MET A 408 -1.05 -28.48 -23.73
C MET A 408 -2.01 -27.29 -23.90
N LEU A 409 -1.81 -26.20 -23.14
CA LEU A 409 -2.56 -24.97 -23.33
C LEU A 409 -2.31 -24.35 -24.71
N SER A 410 -1.04 -24.30 -25.13
CA SER A 410 -0.65 -23.82 -26.45
C SER A 410 -1.35 -24.63 -27.54
N LEU A 411 -1.26 -25.97 -27.49
CA LEU A 411 -1.95 -26.87 -28.40
C LEU A 411 -3.47 -26.64 -28.47
N SER A 412 -4.11 -26.29 -27.34
CA SER A 412 -5.56 -25.98 -27.33
C SER A 412 -5.93 -24.67 -28.03
N GLN A 413 -4.96 -23.80 -28.32
CA GLN A 413 -5.17 -22.53 -29.03
C GLN A 413 -4.95 -22.67 -30.55
N TYR A 414 -4.28 -23.74 -30.99
CA TYR A 414 -4.11 -24.04 -32.41
C TYR A 414 -5.28 -24.87 -32.94
N ASP A 415 -5.51 -24.75 -34.24
CA ASP A 415 -6.46 -25.60 -34.95
C ASP A 415 -5.84 -26.98 -35.23
N ILE A 416 -5.87 -27.83 -34.20
CA ILE A 416 -5.26 -29.16 -34.24
C ILE A 416 -6.25 -30.26 -34.67
N PHE A 417 -7.51 -29.91 -34.89
CA PHE A 417 -8.57 -30.84 -35.25
C PHE A 417 -9.03 -30.59 -36.69
N GLU A 418 -8.93 -31.62 -37.52
CA GLU A 418 -9.39 -31.60 -38.92
C GLU A 418 -10.34 -32.78 -39.10
N ASP A 419 -11.59 -32.52 -39.48
CA ASP A 419 -12.65 -33.53 -39.65
C ASP A 419 -12.83 -34.48 -38.43
N ASP A 420 -12.91 -33.92 -37.22
CA ASP A 420 -12.99 -34.66 -35.95
C ASP A 420 -11.80 -35.62 -35.68
N GLN A 421 -10.66 -35.41 -36.36
CA GLN A 421 -9.41 -36.13 -36.11
C GLN A 421 -8.27 -35.18 -35.74
N ILE A 422 -7.29 -35.70 -34.99
CA ILE A 422 -6.09 -34.92 -34.67
C ILE A 422 -5.21 -34.81 -35.91
N ASN A 423 -4.88 -33.59 -36.32
CA ASN A 423 -3.84 -33.32 -37.29
C ASN A 423 -2.47 -33.55 -36.64
N TYR A 424 -2.00 -34.80 -36.71
CA TYR A 424 -0.73 -35.20 -36.10
C TYR A 424 0.48 -34.44 -36.64
N LYS A 425 0.43 -33.96 -37.89
CA LYS A 425 1.53 -33.22 -38.51
C LYS A 425 1.70 -31.85 -37.86
N GLU A 426 0.59 -31.13 -37.68
CA GLU A 426 0.60 -29.81 -37.06
C GLU A 426 0.96 -29.91 -35.57
N VAL A 427 0.39 -30.87 -34.84
CA VAL A 427 0.73 -31.06 -33.42
C VAL A 427 2.20 -31.40 -33.23
N ASN A 428 2.76 -32.27 -34.08
CA ASN A 428 4.19 -32.61 -33.99
C ASN A 428 5.08 -31.40 -34.25
N LYS A 429 4.74 -30.56 -35.23
CA LYS A 429 5.47 -29.32 -35.52
C LYS A 429 5.49 -28.38 -34.31
N ILE A 430 4.33 -28.15 -33.69
CA ILE A 430 4.22 -27.29 -32.50
C ILE A 430 5.05 -27.84 -31.33
N ILE A 431 5.02 -29.16 -31.12
CA ILE A 431 5.83 -29.81 -30.08
C ILE A 431 7.32 -29.64 -30.36
N ASP A 432 7.75 -29.87 -31.60
CA ASP A 432 9.16 -29.78 -31.98
C ASP A 432 9.68 -28.33 -31.83
N GLU A 433 8.87 -27.33 -32.22
CA GLU A 433 9.17 -25.91 -31.97
C GLU A 433 9.28 -25.58 -30.48
N ALA A 434 8.36 -26.07 -29.65
CA ALA A 434 8.38 -25.85 -28.21
C ALA A 434 9.60 -26.51 -27.54
N VAL A 435 9.98 -27.70 -27.98
CA VAL A 435 11.19 -28.40 -27.49
C VAL A 435 12.44 -27.62 -27.84
N GLU A 436 12.53 -27.09 -29.06
CA GLU A 436 13.67 -26.29 -29.49
C GLU A 436 13.78 -24.98 -28.68
N GLN A 437 12.67 -24.28 -28.48
CA GLN A 437 12.64 -23.08 -27.62
C GLN A 437 13.03 -23.37 -26.18
N SER A 438 12.61 -24.52 -25.63
CA SER A 438 12.99 -24.93 -24.28
C SER A 438 14.50 -25.20 -24.17
N LYS A 439 15.11 -25.80 -25.19
CA LYS A 439 16.57 -26.01 -25.22
C LYS A 439 17.31 -24.68 -25.29
N GLN A 440 16.87 -23.76 -26.14
CA GLN A 440 17.45 -22.41 -26.23
C GLN A 440 17.34 -21.66 -24.90
N SER A 441 16.18 -21.74 -24.24
CA SER A 441 15.95 -21.14 -22.92
C SER A 441 16.87 -21.70 -21.83
N ALA A 442 17.15 -23.00 -21.86
CA ALA A 442 18.09 -23.63 -20.93
C ALA A 442 19.53 -23.11 -21.14
N VAL A 443 19.94 -22.90 -22.40
CA VAL A 443 21.26 -22.32 -22.72
C VAL A 443 21.38 -20.91 -22.14
N PHE A 444 20.35 -20.06 -22.25
CA PHE A 444 20.40 -18.70 -21.67
C PHE A 444 20.54 -18.70 -20.14
N HIS A 445 20.06 -19.74 -19.46
CA HIS A 445 20.16 -19.86 -18.01
C HIS A 445 21.55 -20.26 -17.51
N ASP A 446 22.36 -20.95 -18.31
CA ASP A 446 23.74 -21.32 -17.93
C ASP A 446 24.74 -20.14 -18.07
N TYR A 447 24.35 -19.05 -18.76
CA TYR A 447 25.17 -17.86 -18.95
C TYR A 447 24.90 -16.72 -17.95
N ALA A 448 23.90 -16.86 -17.06
CA ALA A 448 23.49 -15.85 -16.07
C ALA A 448 23.83 -16.30 -14.65
#